data_AF-A0A942GX01-F1
#
_entry.id   AF-A0A942GX01-F1
#
_cell.length_a   1.000
_cell.length_b   1.000
_cell.length_c   1.000
_cell.angle_alpha   90.00
_cell.angle_beta   90.00
_cell.angle_gamma   90.00
#
_symmetry.space_group_name_H-M   'P 1'
#
loop_
_entity.id
_entity.type
_entity.pdbx_description
1 polymer ?
#
loop_
_entity_poly.entity_id
_entity_poly.type
_entity_poly.pdbx_seq_one_letter_code
_entity_poly.pdbx_strand_id
1 'polypeptide(L)'
;MLVRSLILKTSALPPVERMVRHSRTFKPLVKRFIAGDTLDEALVPTIELLQRGFFVSLDYLGENATSAEEANRASAMYLSMVRRMFDLPEFKPGNPATYSEGKPENLNISIKLTQCGLDISDDFAYGNYLSVVEFAAEKGGFVRVDMEASGYTDRTVKLVQKMHATHPNTGTVLQSYLHRTDDDLNKLMPTGIRLRLVKGAYLEPPEVAFPDKFQVDEQYLKQAKLMLKEATYPAIATHDEGIIRDLNAFAEKERVDKSKFEYQMLYGIRRDLQESLRSEGYNVRVYIPFGDSWYPYFSRRLAERPANTLFILKSMFRG
;
A
#
# COMPACT_ATOMS: atom_id res chain seq x y z
N MET A 1 19.84 7.02 -9.08
CA MET A 1 19.32 5.96 -9.97
C MET A 1 20.25 4.74 -10.07
N LEU A 2 21.57 4.91 -10.26
CA LEU A 2 22.54 3.79 -10.40
C LEU A 2 22.55 2.80 -9.22
N VAL A 3 22.60 3.31 -7.97
CA VAL A 3 22.62 2.45 -6.76
C VAL A 3 21.32 1.65 -6.61
N ARG A 4 20.15 2.26 -6.82
CA ARG A 4 18.84 1.57 -6.79
C ARG A 4 18.78 0.46 -7.84
N SER A 5 19.19 0.75 -9.07
CA SER A 5 19.20 -0.24 -10.16
C SER A 5 20.16 -1.40 -9.85
N LEU A 6 21.35 -1.10 -9.33
CA LEU A 6 22.33 -2.11 -8.93
C LEU A 6 21.81 -3.01 -7.81
N ILE A 7 21.19 -2.45 -6.77
CA ILE A 7 20.60 -3.23 -5.67
C ILE A 7 19.49 -4.14 -6.18
N LEU A 8 18.56 -3.60 -6.97
CA LEU A 8 17.44 -4.41 -7.50
C LEU A 8 17.95 -5.55 -8.37
N LYS A 9 18.92 -5.28 -9.26
CA LYS A 9 19.52 -6.31 -10.13
C LYS A 9 20.30 -7.36 -9.35
N THR A 10 21.07 -6.96 -8.34
CA THR A 10 21.86 -7.89 -7.51
C THR A 10 20.98 -8.70 -6.57
N SER A 11 19.95 -8.09 -5.98
CA SER A 11 19.00 -8.79 -5.11
C SER A 11 18.19 -9.85 -5.87
N ALA A 12 17.94 -9.66 -7.17
CA ALA A 12 17.23 -10.62 -8.00
C ALA A 12 18.05 -11.88 -8.35
N LEU A 13 19.33 -11.95 -7.97
CA LEU A 13 20.16 -13.13 -8.22
C LEU A 13 19.81 -14.27 -7.24
N PRO A 14 19.48 -15.49 -7.72
CA PRO A 14 19.08 -16.61 -6.85
C PRO A 14 20.07 -16.96 -5.71
N PRO A 15 21.41 -16.89 -5.90
CA PRO A 15 22.35 -17.12 -4.81
C PRO A 15 22.24 -16.07 -3.69
N VAL A 16 21.98 -14.82 -4.04
CA VAL A 16 21.85 -13.70 -3.08
C VAL A 16 20.55 -13.85 -2.30
N GLU A 17 19.45 -14.17 -2.98
CA GLU A 17 18.17 -14.47 -2.32
C GLU A 17 18.30 -15.62 -1.32
N ARG A 18 18.90 -16.73 -1.74
CA ARG A 18 19.10 -17.90 -0.87
C ARG A 18 19.92 -17.53 0.37
N MET A 19 20.99 -16.77 0.20
CA MET A 19 21.83 -16.31 1.30
C MET A 19 21.04 -15.45 2.30
N VAL A 20 20.26 -14.48 1.82
CA VAL A 20 19.49 -13.57 2.69
C VAL A 20 18.38 -14.32 3.43
N ARG A 21 17.66 -15.21 2.75
CA ARG A 21 16.57 -16.00 3.35
C ARG A 21 17.03 -16.93 4.47
N HIS A 22 18.22 -17.53 4.35
CA HIS A 22 18.74 -18.49 5.32
C HIS A 22 19.66 -17.87 6.38
N SER A 23 19.97 -16.57 6.26
CA SER A 23 20.85 -15.88 7.19
C SER A 23 20.15 -15.50 8.49
N ARG A 24 20.69 -15.98 9.61
CA ARG A 24 20.27 -15.55 10.96
C ARG A 24 20.53 -14.06 11.21
N THR A 25 21.50 -13.47 10.50
CA THR A 25 21.89 -12.06 10.63
C THR A 25 20.85 -11.12 10.00
N PHE A 26 20.19 -11.54 8.91
CA PHE A 26 19.18 -10.72 8.24
C PHE A 26 17.78 -10.87 8.86
N LYS A 27 17.51 -11.94 9.61
CA LYS A 27 16.20 -12.20 10.22
C LYS A 27 15.66 -11.05 11.09
N PRO A 28 16.44 -10.40 11.99
CA PRO A 28 15.95 -9.24 12.75
C PRO A 28 15.63 -8.02 11.88
N LEU A 29 16.37 -7.84 10.78
CA LEU A 29 16.15 -6.74 9.84
C LEU A 29 14.90 -6.96 8.99
N VAL A 30 14.62 -8.20 8.59
CA VAL A 30 13.39 -8.60 7.90
C VAL A 30 12.17 -8.40 8.80
N LYS A 31 12.23 -8.90 10.04
CA LYS A 31 11.16 -8.73 11.06
C LYS A 31 10.86 -7.28 11.42
N ARG A 32 11.77 -6.34 11.11
CA ARG A 32 11.51 -4.91 11.28
C ARG A 32 10.45 -4.39 10.29
N PHE A 33 10.42 -4.93 9.08
CA PHE A 33 9.60 -4.44 7.97
C PHE A 33 8.45 -5.38 7.58
N ILE A 34 8.53 -6.65 7.97
CA ILE A 34 7.55 -7.69 7.68
C ILE A 34 7.07 -8.27 9.01
N ALA A 35 5.76 -8.38 9.20
CA ALA A 35 5.17 -8.76 10.48
C ALA A 35 5.21 -10.27 10.77
N GLY A 36 5.60 -11.08 9.80
CA GLY A 36 5.73 -12.53 9.93
C GLY A 36 5.48 -13.23 8.61
N ASP A 37 5.56 -14.55 8.65
CA ASP A 37 5.28 -15.42 7.52
C ASP A 37 3.79 -15.84 7.50
N THR A 38 3.09 -15.69 8.63
CA THR A 38 1.68 -16.12 8.78
C THR A 38 0.76 -14.96 9.17
N LEU A 39 -0.54 -15.15 8.93
CA LEU A 39 -1.56 -14.19 9.37
C LEU A 39 -1.58 -14.06 10.90
N ASP A 40 -1.37 -15.15 11.65
CA ASP A 40 -1.31 -15.12 13.12
C ASP A 40 -0.24 -14.16 13.63
N GLU A 41 0.97 -14.26 13.08
CA GLU A 41 2.07 -13.37 13.41
C GLU A 41 1.77 -11.92 13.01
N ALA A 42 1.10 -11.71 11.87
CA ALA A 42 0.74 -10.39 11.38
C ALA A 42 -0.36 -9.70 12.21
N LEU A 43 -1.25 -10.47 12.84
CA LEU A 43 -2.32 -9.93 13.68
C LEU A 43 -1.78 -9.37 15.01
N VAL A 44 -0.64 -9.86 15.51
CA VAL A 44 -0.03 -9.34 16.76
C VAL A 44 0.29 -7.84 16.67
N PRO A 45 1.17 -7.36 15.77
CA PRO A 45 1.46 -5.93 15.66
C PRO A 45 0.25 -5.14 15.13
N THR A 46 -0.68 -5.79 14.43
CA THR A 46 -1.94 -5.16 14.00
C THR A 46 -2.75 -4.72 15.22
N ILE A 47 -3.01 -5.64 16.15
CA ILE A 47 -3.77 -5.37 17.37
C ILE A 47 -3.07 -4.31 18.22
N GLU A 48 -1.76 -4.44 18.42
CA GLU A 48 -0.97 -3.45 19.18
C GLU A 48 -1.09 -2.03 18.58
N LEU A 49 -1.04 -1.91 17.25
CA LEU A 49 -1.18 -0.63 16.56
C LEU A 49 -2.60 -0.07 16.69
N LEU A 50 -3.63 -0.90 16.52
CA LEU A 50 -5.03 -0.48 16.69
C LEU A 50 -5.31 0.02 18.12
N GLN A 51 -4.79 -0.68 19.14
CA GLN A 51 -4.92 -0.28 20.54
C GLN A 51 -4.22 1.05 20.85
N ARG A 52 -3.14 1.36 20.13
CA ARG A 52 -2.45 2.66 20.17
C ARG A 52 -3.13 3.73 19.30
N GLY A 53 -4.33 3.45 18.80
CA GLY A 53 -5.15 4.33 17.98
C GLY A 53 -4.73 4.41 16.51
N PHE A 54 -3.79 3.55 16.05
CA PHE A 54 -3.41 3.51 14.64
C PHE A 54 -4.48 2.87 13.79
N PHE A 55 -4.56 3.29 12.54
CA PHE A 55 -5.24 2.51 11.53
C PHE A 55 -4.24 1.52 10.93
N VAL A 56 -4.72 0.44 10.36
CA VAL A 56 -3.87 -0.59 9.75
C VAL A 56 -4.40 -0.99 8.37
N SER A 57 -3.47 -1.27 7.46
CA SER A 57 -3.71 -1.94 6.18
C SER A 57 -2.86 -3.19 6.15
N LEU A 58 -3.46 -4.38 6.10
CA LEU A 58 -2.71 -5.64 6.04
C LEU A 58 -2.52 -6.09 4.59
N ASP A 59 -1.30 -6.47 4.21
CA ASP A 59 -0.93 -6.88 2.86
C ASP A 59 -0.30 -8.27 2.85
N TYR A 60 -0.92 -9.18 2.10
CA TYR A 60 -0.38 -10.50 1.86
C TYR A 60 0.65 -10.46 0.72
N LEU A 61 1.90 -10.72 1.07
CA LEU A 61 3.00 -10.83 0.13
C LEU A 61 2.91 -12.19 -0.58
N GLY A 62 2.59 -12.14 -1.86
CA GLY A 62 2.57 -13.28 -2.77
C GLY A 62 3.04 -12.86 -4.16
N GLU A 63 3.44 -13.84 -4.95
CA GLU A 63 3.77 -13.66 -6.37
C GLU A 63 2.50 -13.53 -7.23
N ASN A 64 2.65 -13.03 -8.46
CA ASN A 64 1.55 -12.99 -9.42
C ASN A 64 1.04 -14.40 -9.67
N ALA A 65 -0.28 -14.59 -9.70
CA ALA A 65 -0.84 -15.90 -9.97
C ALA A 65 -0.72 -16.23 -11.46
N THR A 66 -0.07 -17.34 -11.77
CA THR A 66 0.13 -17.86 -13.13
C THR A 66 -0.86 -18.98 -13.49
N SER A 67 -1.62 -19.46 -12.49
CA SER A 67 -2.66 -20.48 -12.66
C SER A 67 -3.91 -20.17 -11.82
N ALA A 68 -5.05 -20.73 -12.23
CA ALA A 68 -6.30 -20.57 -11.48
C ALA A 68 -6.19 -21.10 -10.05
N GLU A 69 -5.39 -22.15 -9.84
CA GLU A 69 -5.14 -22.72 -8.53
C GLU A 69 -4.38 -21.76 -7.60
N GLU A 70 -3.33 -21.11 -8.11
CA GLU A 70 -2.59 -20.07 -7.39
C GLU A 70 -3.46 -18.88 -7.04
N ALA A 71 -4.26 -18.41 -7.99
CA ALA A 71 -5.15 -17.28 -7.78
C ALA A 71 -6.26 -17.59 -6.76
N ASN A 72 -6.82 -18.79 -6.80
CA ASN A 72 -7.81 -19.24 -5.82
C ASN A 72 -7.20 -19.39 -4.42
N ARG A 73 -5.94 -19.84 -4.30
CA ARG A 73 -5.22 -19.86 -3.02
C ARG A 73 -5.01 -18.46 -2.46
N ALA A 74 -4.59 -17.50 -3.29
CA ALA A 74 -4.42 -16.12 -2.85
C ALA A 74 -5.77 -15.48 -2.44
N SER A 75 -6.83 -15.72 -3.23
CA SER A 75 -8.20 -15.30 -2.90
C SER A 75 -8.68 -15.89 -1.57
N ALA A 76 -8.42 -17.18 -1.32
CA ALA A 76 -8.74 -17.82 -0.04
C ALA A 76 -7.96 -17.20 1.14
N MET A 77 -6.70 -16.81 0.94
CA MET A 77 -5.93 -16.08 1.95
C MET A 77 -6.55 -14.71 2.23
N TYR A 78 -6.93 -13.95 1.20
CA TYR A 78 -7.62 -12.66 1.37
C TYR A 78 -8.95 -12.82 2.12
N LEU A 79 -9.76 -13.84 1.81
CA LEU A 79 -10.99 -14.13 2.54
C LEU A 79 -10.69 -14.48 4.01
N SER A 80 -9.63 -15.24 4.28
CA SER A 80 -9.19 -15.54 5.65
C SER A 80 -8.76 -14.29 6.41
N MET A 81 -8.02 -13.38 5.75
CA MET A 81 -7.67 -12.07 6.29
C MET A 81 -8.93 -11.28 6.67
N VAL A 82 -9.88 -11.11 5.75
CA VAL A 82 -11.14 -10.37 5.99
C VAL A 82 -11.91 -10.98 7.17
N ARG A 83 -12.12 -12.30 7.18
CA ARG A 83 -12.80 -13.01 8.27
C ARG A 83 -12.17 -12.71 9.62
N ARG A 84 -10.86 -12.89 9.72
CA ARG A 84 -10.18 -12.83 11.00
C ARG A 84 -9.93 -11.40 11.47
N MET A 85 -9.62 -10.49 10.56
CA MET A 85 -9.34 -9.09 10.87
C MET A 85 -10.61 -8.36 11.30
N PHE A 86 -11.74 -8.59 10.62
CA PHE A 86 -12.97 -7.85 10.89
C PHE A 86 -13.83 -8.48 11.99
N ASP A 87 -13.42 -9.62 12.54
CA ASP A 87 -13.95 -10.18 13.79
C ASP A 87 -13.11 -9.78 15.03
N LEU A 88 -12.04 -8.99 14.86
CA LEU A 88 -11.25 -8.48 16.00
C LEU A 88 -12.08 -7.49 16.84
N PRO A 89 -11.97 -7.53 18.19
CA PRO A 89 -12.61 -6.54 19.06
C PRO A 89 -12.19 -5.09 18.78
N GLU A 90 -10.96 -4.88 18.33
CA GLU A 90 -10.42 -3.56 17.98
C GLU A 90 -10.95 -3.00 16.66
N PHE A 91 -11.59 -3.83 15.83
CA PHE A 91 -12.09 -3.40 14.54
C PHE A 91 -13.25 -2.42 14.70
N LYS A 92 -13.13 -1.27 14.02
CA LYS A 92 -14.16 -0.24 13.92
C LYS A 92 -14.58 -0.17 12.45
N PRO A 93 -15.82 -0.58 12.12
CA PRO A 93 -16.29 -0.58 10.75
C PRO A 93 -16.39 0.84 10.21
N GLY A 94 -16.16 0.97 8.91
CA GLY A 94 -16.41 2.20 8.16
C GLY A 94 -17.78 2.17 7.50
N ASN A 95 -18.22 3.32 7.01
CA ASN A 95 -19.39 3.41 6.13
C ASN A 95 -19.03 4.27 4.92
N PRO A 96 -19.10 3.73 3.68
CA PRO A 96 -18.83 4.49 2.48
C PRO A 96 -19.60 5.81 2.34
N ALA A 97 -20.84 5.85 2.82
CA ALA A 97 -21.66 7.07 2.81
C ALA A 97 -21.10 8.18 3.71
N THR A 98 -20.24 7.84 4.67
CA THR A 98 -19.66 8.77 5.65
C THR A 98 -18.16 8.98 5.47
N TYR A 99 -17.56 8.45 4.41
CA TYR A 99 -16.13 8.67 4.16
C TYR A 99 -15.79 10.15 3.99
N SER A 100 -16.63 10.91 3.30
CA SER A 100 -16.52 12.38 3.21
C SER A 100 -16.69 13.08 4.56
N GLU A 101 -17.24 12.40 5.57
CA GLU A 101 -17.32 12.90 6.94
C GLU A 101 -16.01 12.74 7.72
N GLY A 102 -15.05 11.96 7.23
CA GLY A 102 -13.78 11.69 7.91
C GLY A 102 -13.84 10.46 8.84
N LYS A 103 -14.75 9.53 8.58
CA LYS A 103 -15.01 8.34 9.42
C LYS A 103 -14.74 7.02 8.68
N PRO A 104 -13.49 6.74 8.26
CA PRO A 104 -13.18 5.47 7.63
C PRO A 104 -13.11 4.33 8.67
N GLU A 105 -13.05 3.10 8.16
CA GLU A 105 -12.64 1.94 8.94
C GLU A 105 -11.20 2.08 9.46
N ASN A 106 -10.94 1.62 10.69
CA ASN A 106 -9.58 1.63 11.25
C ASN A 106 -8.72 0.47 10.73
N LEU A 107 -9.31 -0.56 10.14
CA LEU A 107 -8.62 -1.75 9.64
C LEU A 107 -9.13 -2.11 8.25
N ASN A 108 -8.20 -2.28 7.30
CA ASN A 108 -8.51 -2.76 5.96
C ASN A 108 -7.43 -3.68 5.43
N ILE A 109 -7.68 -4.29 4.27
CA ILE A 109 -6.70 -5.11 3.55
C ILE A 109 -6.27 -4.43 2.26
N SER A 110 -5.04 -4.71 1.83
CA SER A 110 -4.50 -4.39 0.51
C SER A 110 -4.37 -5.67 -0.30
N ILE A 111 -4.88 -5.66 -1.53
CA ILE A 111 -4.83 -6.80 -2.46
C ILE A 111 -4.17 -6.38 -3.78
N LYS A 112 -3.68 -7.37 -4.54
CA LYS A 112 -3.17 -7.17 -5.90
C LYS A 112 -4.00 -7.99 -6.89
N LEU A 113 -4.42 -7.38 -7.99
CA LEU A 113 -5.31 -8.09 -8.94
C LEU A 113 -4.57 -9.20 -9.69
N THR A 114 -3.25 -9.09 -9.89
CA THR A 114 -2.45 -10.20 -10.43
C THR A 114 -2.49 -11.43 -9.53
N GLN A 115 -2.54 -11.28 -8.21
CA GLN A 115 -2.78 -12.39 -7.28
C GLN A 115 -4.22 -12.93 -7.37
N CYS A 116 -5.20 -12.10 -7.74
CA CYS A 116 -6.56 -12.55 -8.02
C CYS A 116 -6.69 -13.25 -9.38
N GLY A 117 -5.63 -13.32 -10.18
CA GLY A 117 -5.62 -13.97 -11.50
C GLY A 117 -5.79 -13.02 -12.68
N LEU A 118 -5.39 -11.75 -12.55
CA LEU A 118 -5.45 -10.79 -13.65
C LEU A 118 -4.63 -11.24 -14.88
N ASP A 119 -3.53 -11.97 -14.69
CA ASP A 119 -2.77 -12.53 -15.81
C ASP A 119 -3.48 -13.71 -16.52
N ILE A 120 -4.56 -14.25 -15.92
CA ILE A 120 -5.42 -15.28 -16.52
C ILE A 120 -6.52 -14.63 -17.37
N SER A 121 -7.37 -13.81 -16.75
CA SER A 121 -8.36 -12.98 -17.44
C SER A 121 -8.96 -11.91 -16.51
N ASP A 122 -9.52 -10.85 -17.10
CA ASP A 122 -10.22 -9.79 -16.36
C ASP A 122 -11.42 -10.34 -15.56
N ASP A 123 -12.20 -11.25 -16.17
CA ASP A 123 -13.40 -11.82 -15.53
C ASP A 123 -13.05 -12.75 -14.37
N PHE A 124 -11.98 -13.54 -14.51
CA PHE A 124 -11.51 -14.42 -13.45
C PHE A 124 -11.02 -13.61 -12.25
N ALA A 125 -10.20 -12.58 -12.49
CA ALA A 125 -9.76 -11.66 -11.45
C ALA A 125 -10.94 -10.94 -10.78
N TYR A 126 -11.93 -10.50 -11.57
CA TYR A 126 -13.12 -9.83 -11.06
C TYR A 126 -13.94 -10.73 -10.14
N GLY A 127 -14.12 -12.02 -10.46
CA GLY A 127 -14.85 -12.96 -9.61
C GLY A 127 -14.18 -13.18 -8.24
N ASN A 128 -12.86 -13.35 -8.23
CA ASN A 128 -12.09 -13.45 -6.99
C ASN A 128 -12.14 -12.16 -6.17
N TYR A 129 -11.95 -11.03 -6.84
CA TYR A 129 -12.04 -9.71 -6.22
C TYR A 129 -13.43 -9.44 -5.63
N LEU A 130 -14.51 -9.78 -6.35
CA LEU A 130 -15.89 -9.64 -5.90
C LEU A 130 -16.12 -10.39 -4.60
N SER A 131 -15.71 -11.65 -4.54
CA SER A 131 -15.87 -12.51 -3.36
C SER A 131 -15.26 -11.88 -2.11
N VAL A 132 -14.07 -11.27 -2.24
CA VAL A 132 -13.39 -10.59 -1.13
C VAL A 132 -14.10 -9.30 -0.73
N VAL A 133 -14.53 -8.50 -1.70
CA VAL A 133 -15.20 -7.20 -1.47
C VAL A 133 -16.58 -7.37 -0.84
N GLU A 134 -17.39 -8.32 -1.32
CA GLU A 134 -18.71 -8.65 -0.78
C GLU A 134 -18.59 -9.07 0.69
N PHE A 135 -17.66 -10.00 0.98
CA PHE A 135 -17.46 -10.47 2.34
C PHE A 135 -16.93 -9.36 3.27
N ALA A 136 -16.08 -8.46 2.75
CA ALA A 136 -15.66 -7.28 3.51
C ALA A 136 -16.82 -6.32 3.80
N ALA A 137 -17.75 -6.15 2.84
CA ALA A 137 -18.89 -5.26 2.97
C ALA A 137 -19.84 -5.70 4.09
N GLU A 138 -20.07 -7.00 4.25
CA GLU A 138 -20.90 -7.58 5.34
C GLU A 138 -20.43 -7.15 6.74
N LYS A 139 -19.14 -6.84 6.89
CA LYS A 139 -18.52 -6.42 8.14
C LYS A 139 -18.28 -4.92 8.22
N GLY A 140 -18.63 -4.13 7.19
CA GLY A 140 -18.25 -2.71 7.11
C GLY A 140 -16.75 -2.49 6.94
N GLY A 141 -16.05 -3.48 6.38
CA GLY A 141 -14.64 -3.41 6.05
C GLY A 141 -14.38 -2.89 4.65
N PHE A 142 -13.14 -2.50 4.39
CA PHE A 142 -12.70 -1.94 3.11
C PHE A 142 -11.61 -2.79 2.46
N VAL A 143 -11.61 -2.84 1.13
CA VAL A 143 -10.57 -3.50 0.33
C VAL A 143 -9.85 -2.46 -0.52
N ARG A 144 -8.55 -2.33 -0.34
CA ARG A 144 -7.70 -1.49 -1.20
C ARG A 144 -7.09 -2.36 -2.28
N VAL A 145 -7.28 -1.98 -3.55
CA VAL A 145 -6.53 -2.57 -4.67
C VAL A 145 -5.23 -1.79 -4.84
N ASP A 146 -4.10 -2.44 -4.61
CA ASP A 146 -2.78 -1.87 -4.86
C ASP A 146 -2.52 -1.70 -6.35
N MET A 147 -1.86 -0.60 -6.72
CA MET A 147 -1.46 -0.37 -8.10
C MET A 147 -0.10 -1.00 -8.39
N GLU A 148 -0.08 -1.84 -9.42
CA GLU A 148 1.08 -2.59 -9.86
C GLU A 148 1.86 -1.81 -10.94
N ALA A 149 2.65 -2.49 -11.78
CA ALA A 149 3.38 -1.87 -12.88
C ALA A 149 2.42 -1.21 -13.90
N SER A 150 2.93 -0.28 -14.70
CA SER A 150 2.14 0.54 -15.64
C SER A 150 1.30 -0.30 -16.62
N GLY A 151 1.80 -1.48 -17.02
CA GLY A 151 1.07 -2.43 -17.87
C GLY A 151 -0.25 -2.95 -17.29
N TYR A 152 -0.46 -2.84 -15.97
CA TYR A 152 -1.67 -3.26 -15.28
C TYR A 152 -2.63 -2.11 -14.96
N THR A 153 -2.21 -0.85 -15.12
CA THR A 153 -2.96 0.32 -14.61
C THR A 153 -4.35 0.41 -15.21
N ASP A 154 -4.48 0.32 -16.53
CA ASP A 154 -5.79 0.43 -17.19
C ASP A 154 -6.77 -0.65 -16.76
N ARG A 155 -6.30 -1.90 -16.69
CA ARG A 155 -7.11 -3.05 -16.29
C ARG A 155 -7.55 -2.90 -14.84
N THR A 156 -6.63 -2.49 -13.97
CA THR A 156 -6.90 -2.24 -12.55
C THR A 156 -7.94 -1.15 -12.35
N VAL A 157 -7.75 0.01 -12.99
CA VAL A 157 -8.70 1.13 -12.90
C VAL A 157 -10.09 0.71 -13.39
N LYS A 158 -10.18 0.03 -14.54
CA LYS A 158 -11.46 -0.45 -15.09
C LYS A 158 -12.18 -1.40 -14.13
N LEU A 159 -11.47 -2.39 -13.58
CA LEU A 159 -12.07 -3.36 -12.66
C LEU A 159 -12.50 -2.72 -11.34
N VAL A 160 -11.71 -1.78 -10.80
CA VAL A 160 -12.10 -1.04 -9.59
C VAL A 160 -13.31 -0.14 -9.84
N GLN A 161 -13.38 0.57 -10.97
CA GLN A 161 -14.56 1.36 -11.33
C GLN A 161 -15.82 0.51 -11.43
N LYS A 162 -15.72 -0.65 -12.12
CA LYS A 162 -16.82 -1.62 -12.25
C LYS A 162 -17.28 -2.12 -10.87
N MET A 163 -16.34 -2.50 -10.00
CA MET A 163 -16.66 -2.99 -8.66
C MET A 163 -17.30 -1.91 -7.79
N HIS A 164 -16.69 -0.72 -7.74
CA HIS A 164 -17.13 0.37 -6.88
C HIS A 164 -18.56 0.83 -7.18
N ALA A 165 -19.00 0.74 -8.44
CA ALA A 165 -20.36 1.09 -8.84
C ALA A 165 -21.44 0.25 -8.14
N THR A 166 -21.09 -0.96 -7.67
CA THR A 166 -22.00 -1.86 -6.94
C THR A 166 -21.59 -2.07 -5.48
N HIS A 167 -20.29 -1.94 -5.18
CA HIS A 167 -19.70 -2.18 -3.88
C HIS A 167 -18.75 -1.02 -3.49
N PRO A 168 -19.27 0.06 -2.87
CA PRO A 168 -18.48 1.27 -2.59
C PRO A 168 -17.36 1.09 -1.54
N ASN A 169 -17.29 -0.06 -0.87
CA ASN A 169 -16.26 -0.39 0.14
C ASN A 169 -14.91 -0.82 -0.48
N THR A 170 -14.60 -0.30 -1.66
CA THR A 170 -13.34 -0.55 -2.35
C THR A 170 -12.77 0.70 -3.02
N GLY A 171 -11.47 0.70 -3.25
CA GLY A 171 -10.80 1.74 -4.01
C GLY A 171 -9.38 1.35 -4.42
N THR A 172 -8.68 2.25 -5.09
CA THR A 172 -7.39 1.94 -5.73
C THR A 172 -6.27 2.87 -5.29
N VAL A 173 -5.07 2.61 -5.80
CA VAL A 173 -3.87 3.43 -5.63
C VAL A 173 -3.55 4.13 -6.97
N LEU A 174 -3.07 5.36 -6.92
CA LEU A 174 -2.49 6.06 -8.07
C LEU A 174 -1.04 6.44 -7.77
N GLN A 175 -0.21 6.48 -8.81
CA GLN A 175 1.25 6.62 -8.70
C GLN A 175 1.70 7.95 -9.31
N SER A 176 2.19 8.87 -8.50
CA SER A 176 2.47 10.25 -8.95
C SER A 176 3.56 10.36 -10.01
N TYR A 177 4.44 9.37 -10.12
CA TYR A 177 5.48 9.33 -11.13
C TYR A 177 4.99 9.05 -12.55
N LEU A 178 3.74 8.65 -12.79
CA LEU A 178 3.23 8.35 -14.13
C LEU A 178 2.66 9.62 -14.78
N HIS A 179 2.93 9.79 -16.08
CA HIS A 179 2.39 10.92 -16.85
C HIS A 179 0.85 10.95 -16.89
N ARG A 180 0.21 9.78 -16.80
CA ARG A 180 -1.26 9.61 -16.86
C ARG A 180 -2.02 9.97 -15.58
N THR A 181 -1.33 10.14 -14.45
CA THR A 181 -1.99 10.14 -13.14
C THR A 181 -2.93 11.33 -12.94
N ASP A 182 -2.64 12.48 -13.55
CA ASP A 182 -3.54 13.65 -13.50
C ASP A 182 -4.91 13.34 -14.14
N ASP A 183 -4.91 12.65 -15.29
CA ASP A 183 -6.14 12.26 -15.99
C ASP A 183 -6.92 11.21 -15.20
N ASP A 184 -6.22 10.22 -14.63
CA ASP A 184 -6.85 9.20 -13.79
C ASP A 184 -7.47 9.83 -12.53
N LEU A 185 -6.82 10.82 -11.90
CA LEU A 185 -7.39 11.56 -10.76
C LEU A 185 -8.68 12.29 -11.15
N ASN A 186 -8.64 13.06 -12.25
CA ASN A 186 -9.80 13.82 -12.74
C ASN A 186 -10.97 12.90 -13.08
N LYS A 187 -10.69 11.69 -13.56
CA LYS A 187 -11.71 10.68 -13.88
C LYS A 187 -12.28 10.00 -12.63
N LEU A 188 -11.44 9.69 -11.64
CA LEU A 188 -11.81 8.82 -10.52
C LEU A 188 -12.36 9.57 -9.31
N MET A 189 -11.85 10.75 -8.96
CA MET A 189 -12.35 11.50 -7.80
C MET A 189 -13.86 11.77 -7.84
N PRO A 190 -14.47 12.19 -8.98
CA PRO A 190 -15.91 12.46 -9.04
C PRO A 190 -16.79 11.22 -8.79
N THR A 191 -16.22 10.01 -8.91
CA THR A 191 -16.97 8.76 -8.69
C THR A 191 -17.12 8.38 -7.22
N GLY A 192 -16.41 9.07 -6.31
CA GLY A 192 -16.41 8.74 -4.88
C GLY A 192 -15.45 7.60 -4.50
N ILE A 193 -14.75 7.00 -5.47
CA ILE A 193 -13.71 6.00 -5.20
C ILE A 193 -12.66 6.59 -4.26
N ARG A 194 -12.40 5.92 -3.13
CA ARG A 194 -11.29 6.28 -2.25
C ARG A 194 -9.97 6.04 -2.97
N LEU A 195 -9.08 7.02 -2.98
CA LEU A 195 -7.78 6.95 -3.65
C LEU A 195 -6.64 7.05 -2.64
N ARG A 196 -5.62 6.20 -2.84
CA ARG A 196 -4.31 6.32 -2.18
C ARG A 196 -3.31 6.87 -3.17
N LEU A 197 -2.56 7.89 -2.80
CA LEU A 197 -1.48 8.43 -3.62
C LEU A 197 -0.12 7.96 -3.12
N VAL A 198 0.66 7.32 -3.99
CA VAL A 198 2.07 6.94 -3.76
C VAL A 198 2.96 7.59 -4.82
N LYS A 199 4.28 7.65 -4.60
CA LYS A 199 5.21 8.08 -5.66
C LYS A 199 5.24 7.08 -6.82
N GLY A 200 5.34 5.80 -6.51
CA GLY A 200 5.54 4.71 -7.47
C GLY A 200 6.69 3.82 -7.03
N ALA A 201 6.56 2.50 -7.21
CA ALA A 201 7.52 1.51 -6.69
C ALA A 201 8.26 0.74 -7.80
N TYR A 202 7.72 0.76 -9.03
CA TYR A 202 8.25 -0.01 -10.15
C TYR A 202 9.36 0.77 -10.87
N LEU A 203 10.09 0.07 -11.72
CA LEU A 203 11.09 0.68 -12.60
C LEU A 203 10.44 0.81 -13.98
N GLU A 204 9.91 1.99 -14.24
CA GLU A 204 9.19 2.32 -15.46
C GLU A 204 10.10 3.10 -16.43
N PRO A 205 9.91 2.96 -17.75
CA PRO A 205 10.68 3.70 -18.73
C PRO A 205 10.21 5.18 -18.80
N PRO A 206 11.08 6.12 -19.23
CA PRO A 206 10.79 7.56 -19.22
C PRO A 206 9.55 7.98 -20.04
N GLU A 207 9.16 7.16 -21.02
CA GLU A 207 8.00 7.37 -21.88
C GLU A 207 6.68 7.27 -21.11
N VAL A 208 6.66 6.54 -19.99
CA VAL A 208 5.45 6.39 -19.15
C VAL A 208 5.57 7.06 -17.78
N ALA A 209 6.80 7.32 -17.31
CA ALA A 209 7.05 7.86 -15.97
C ALA A 209 8.14 8.93 -15.95
N PHE A 210 8.03 9.88 -15.02
CA PHE A 210 9.07 10.86 -14.74
C PHE A 210 10.33 10.17 -14.20
N PRO A 211 11.49 10.26 -14.88
CA PRO A 211 12.73 9.63 -14.42
C PRO A 211 13.40 10.42 -13.29
N ASP A 212 13.13 11.73 -13.22
CA ASP A 212 13.74 12.62 -12.25
C ASP A 212 12.94 12.68 -10.94
N LYS A 213 13.65 12.58 -9.81
CA LYS A 213 13.02 12.56 -8.49
C LYS A 213 12.33 13.89 -8.16
N PHE A 214 12.93 15.02 -8.53
CA PHE A 214 12.37 16.33 -8.22
C PHE A 214 11.04 16.52 -8.95
N GLN A 215 10.96 16.11 -10.22
CA GLN A 215 9.69 16.09 -10.96
C GLN A 215 8.63 15.18 -10.30
N VAL A 216 9.02 13.98 -9.83
CA VAL A 216 8.10 13.08 -9.11
C VAL A 216 7.56 13.72 -7.82
N ASP A 217 8.42 14.42 -7.07
CA ASP A 217 8.03 15.09 -5.83
C ASP A 217 7.08 16.28 -6.11
N GLU A 218 7.33 17.04 -7.18
CA GLU A 218 6.46 18.13 -7.63
C GLU A 218 5.07 17.61 -8.02
N GLN A 219 5.01 16.54 -8.82
CA GLN A 219 3.75 15.90 -9.20
C GLN A 219 3.02 15.35 -7.97
N TYR A 220 3.74 14.70 -7.04
CA TYR A 220 3.14 14.18 -5.81
C TYR A 220 2.48 15.30 -5.01
N LEU A 221 3.16 16.44 -4.82
CA LEU A 221 2.61 17.59 -4.09
C LEU A 221 1.40 18.19 -4.81
N LYS A 222 1.47 18.38 -6.13
CA LYS A 222 0.37 18.89 -6.95
C LYS A 222 -0.88 18.01 -6.78
N GLN A 223 -0.72 16.71 -6.99
CA GLN A 223 -1.80 15.72 -6.96
C GLN A 223 -2.36 15.52 -5.56
N ALA A 224 -1.51 15.47 -4.53
CA ALA A 224 -1.95 15.38 -3.14
C ALA A 224 -2.77 16.62 -2.73
N LYS A 225 -2.36 17.83 -3.12
CA LYS A 225 -3.12 19.06 -2.86
C LYS A 225 -4.49 19.05 -3.54
N LEU A 226 -4.56 18.57 -4.78
CA LEU A 226 -5.83 18.38 -5.49
C LEU A 226 -6.73 17.38 -4.74
N MET A 227 -6.18 16.23 -4.34
CA MET A 227 -6.89 15.22 -3.58
C MET A 227 -7.40 15.72 -2.23
N LEU A 228 -6.62 16.53 -1.50
CA LEU A 228 -7.07 17.12 -0.23
C LEU A 228 -8.28 18.04 -0.37
N LYS A 229 -8.47 18.66 -1.55
CA LYS A 229 -9.61 19.53 -1.83
C LYS A 229 -10.84 18.78 -2.32
N GLU A 230 -10.64 17.76 -3.15
CA GLU A 230 -11.71 17.21 -4.00
C GLU A 230 -12.01 15.73 -3.77
N ALA A 231 -11.07 14.96 -3.22
CA ALA A 231 -11.29 13.53 -3.02
C ALA A 231 -12.15 13.26 -1.78
N THR A 232 -12.96 12.21 -1.83
CA THR A 232 -13.87 11.80 -0.74
C THR A 232 -13.15 11.53 0.58
N TYR A 233 -12.05 10.79 0.54
CA TYR A 233 -11.19 10.52 1.70
C TYR A 233 -9.80 10.11 1.19
N PRO A 234 -8.89 11.07 0.97
CA PRO A 234 -7.59 10.79 0.38
C PRO A 234 -6.64 10.11 1.37
N ALA A 235 -5.95 9.08 0.90
CA ALA A 235 -4.88 8.42 1.62
C ALA A 235 -3.52 8.88 1.06
N ILE A 236 -2.78 9.68 1.82
CA ILE A 236 -1.49 10.23 1.42
C ILE A 236 -0.38 9.30 1.89
N ALA A 237 0.11 8.44 1.01
CA ALA A 237 1.10 7.41 1.35
C ALA A 237 2.53 7.88 1.04
N THR A 238 3.24 8.38 2.05
CA THR A 238 4.62 8.87 1.95
C THR A 238 5.34 8.85 3.30
N HIS A 239 6.67 8.75 3.28
CA HIS A 239 7.55 8.95 4.46
C HIS A 239 8.40 10.22 4.35
N ASP A 240 8.10 11.05 3.36
CA ASP A 240 8.83 12.26 3.05
C ASP A 240 8.30 13.41 3.93
N GLU A 241 9.08 13.77 4.93
CA GLU A 241 8.72 14.77 5.93
C GLU A 241 8.59 16.18 5.35
N GLY A 242 9.36 16.48 4.29
CA GLY A 242 9.23 17.75 3.57
C GLY A 242 7.87 17.84 2.88
N ILE A 243 7.47 16.78 2.16
CA ILE A 243 6.15 16.70 1.53
C ILE A 243 5.02 16.80 2.57
N ILE A 244 5.14 16.08 3.69
CA ILE A 244 4.14 16.08 4.76
C ILE A 244 3.97 17.48 5.36
N ARG A 245 5.08 18.17 5.64
CA ARG A 245 5.05 19.55 6.16
C ARG A 245 4.35 20.49 5.18
N ASP A 246 4.65 20.39 3.89
CA ASP A 246 4.04 21.24 2.87
C ASP A 246 2.54 20.95 2.70
N LEU A 247 2.12 19.69 2.83
CA LEU A 247 0.71 19.30 2.80
C LEU A 247 -0.03 19.71 4.07
N ASN A 248 0.60 19.65 5.23
CA ASN A 248 0.02 20.16 6.48
C ASN A 248 -0.23 21.68 6.40
N ALA A 249 0.74 22.45 5.92
CA ALA A 249 0.59 23.89 5.71
C ALA A 249 -0.52 24.22 4.70
N PHE A 250 -0.62 23.43 3.63
CA PHE A 250 -1.70 23.57 2.65
C PHE A 250 -3.07 23.23 3.25
N ALA A 251 -3.19 22.11 3.97
CA ALA A 251 -4.44 21.69 4.61
C ALA A 251 -4.91 22.73 5.64
N GLU A 252 -4.01 23.31 6.43
CA GLU A 252 -4.34 24.39 7.37
C GLU A 252 -4.87 25.64 6.64
N LYS A 253 -4.18 26.07 5.58
CA LYS A 253 -4.59 27.20 4.75
C LYS A 253 -5.98 27.00 4.13
N GLU A 254 -6.24 25.81 3.59
CA GLU A 254 -7.52 25.47 2.95
C GLU A 254 -8.58 25.00 3.96
N ARG A 255 -8.26 24.98 5.26
CA ARG A 255 -9.13 24.52 6.36
C ARG A 255 -9.65 23.09 6.16
N VAL A 256 -8.81 22.21 5.62
CA VAL A 256 -9.10 20.78 5.51
C VAL A 256 -8.92 20.14 6.88
N ASP A 257 -10.01 19.62 7.44
CA ASP A 257 -9.99 18.98 8.75
C ASP A 257 -9.11 17.71 8.73
N LYS A 258 -8.31 17.51 9.78
CA LYS A 258 -7.36 16.39 9.91
C LYS A 258 -8.06 15.02 9.86
N SER A 259 -9.34 14.95 10.23
CA SER A 259 -10.12 13.72 10.14
C SER A 259 -10.46 13.34 8.70
N LYS A 260 -10.43 14.26 7.73
CA LYS A 260 -10.91 14.06 6.34
C LYS A 260 -9.93 13.33 5.44
N PHE A 261 -8.71 13.11 5.91
CA PHE A 261 -7.68 12.37 5.19
C PHE A 261 -6.83 11.58 6.17
N GLU A 262 -5.99 10.71 5.62
CA GLU A 262 -5.01 9.96 6.42
C GLU A 262 -3.64 9.97 5.77
N TYR A 263 -2.61 9.98 6.60
CA TYR A 263 -1.27 9.61 6.18
C TYR A 263 -1.13 8.09 6.24
N GLN A 264 -0.48 7.51 5.23
CA GLN A 264 -0.14 6.10 5.24
C GLN A 264 1.35 5.87 5.20
N MET A 265 1.83 4.98 6.06
CA MET A 265 3.25 4.67 6.19
C MET A 265 3.47 3.18 6.34
N LEU A 266 4.55 2.69 5.75
CA LEU A 266 4.98 1.31 5.90
C LEU A 266 5.40 0.98 7.33
N TYR A 267 5.06 -0.24 7.75
CA TYR A 267 5.49 -0.83 9.00
C TYR A 267 7.03 -0.83 9.12
N GLY A 268 7.53 -0.46 10.30
CA GLY A 268 8.97 -0.43 10.59
C GLY A 268 9.75 0.79 10.07
N ILE A 269 9.12 1.67 9.28
CA ILE A 269 9.76 2.83 8.64
C ILE A 269 9.25 4.14 9.27
N ARG A 270 10.16 4.98 9.76
CA ARG A 270 9.85 6.29 10.37
C ARG A 270 8.77 6.19 11.46
N ARG A 271 8.93 5.27 12.42
CA ARG A 271 8.00 5.10 13.55
C ARG A 271 7.86 6.39 14.36
N ASP A 272 8.96 7.15 14.47
CA ASP A 272 9.01 8.51 15.02
C ASP A 272 8.00 9.45 14.36
N LEU A 273 7.94 9.46 13.02
CA LEU A 273 7.04 10.32 12.28
C LEU A 273 5.59 9.83 12.35
N GLN A 274 5.38 8.51 12.36
CA GLN A 274 4.06 7.91 12.57
C GLN A 274 3.47 8.34 13.93
N GLU A 275 4.28 8.31 14.98
CA GLU A 275 3.92 8.73 16.33
C GLU A 275 3.66 10.24 16.40
N SER A 276 4.55 11.07 15.83
CA SER A 276 4.36 12.53 15.78
C SER A 276 3.03 12.92 15.12
N LEU A 277 2.77 12.40 13.92
CA LEU A 277 1.54 12.70 13.19
C LEU A 277 0.28 12.26 13.93
N ARG A 278 0.32 11.11 14.60
CA ARG A 278 -0.79 10.67 15.46
C ARG A 278 -1.00 11.65 16.61
N SER A 279 0.07 12.02 17.32
CA SER A 279 0.00 12.93 18.46
C SER A 279 -0.51 14.32 18.06
N GLU A 280 -0.26 14.73 16.81
CA GLU A 280 -0.82 15.94 16.21
C GLU A 280 -2.29 15.82 15.80
N GLY A 281 -2.92 14.65 15.97
CA GLY A 281 -4.33 14.41 15.69
C GLY A 281 -4.65 13.94 14.26
N TYR A 282 -3.65 13.58 13.46
CA TYR A 282 -3.89 12.99 12.14
C TYR A 282 -4.28 11.51 12.23
N ASN A 283 -5.14 11.09 11.30
CA ASN A 283 -5.29 9.67 11.02
C ASN A 283 -3.99 9.15 10.39
N VAL A 284 -3.45 8.08 10.95
CA VAL A 284 -2.22 7.44 10.43
C VAL A 284 -2.48 5.95 10.27
N ARG A 285 -2.44 5.47 9.03
CA ARG A 285 -2.57 4.06 8.68
C ARG A 285 -1.21 3.43 8.46
N VAL A 286 -0.92 2.37 9.21
CA VAL A 286 0.31 1.59 9.05
C VAL A 286 0.04 0.44 8.08
N TYR A 287 0.83 0.38 7.01
CA TYR A 287 0.78 -0.70 6.03
C TYR A 287 1.69 -1.84 6.48
N ILE A 288 1.12 -2.99 6.80
CA ILE A 288 1.82 -4.12 7.41
C ILE A 288 1.86 -5.28 6.40
N PRO A 289 3.03 -5.56 5.82
CA PRO A 289 3.19 -6.69 4.93
C PRO A 289 3.53 -7.97 5.72
N PHE A 290 3.01 -9.11 5.28
CA PHE A 290 3.30 -10.44 5.85
C PHE A 290 3.24 -11.53 4.76
N GLY A 291 3.82 -12.70 5.02
CA GLY A 291 3.82 -13.83 4.09
C GLY A 291 5.23 -14.29 3.73
N ASP A 292 5.32 -15.50 3.19
CA ASP A 292 6.56 -16.19 2.84
C ASP A 292 7.32 -15.57 1.65
N SER A 293 6.60 -14.85 0.79
CA SER A 293 7.12 -14.22 -0.44
C SER A 293 7.70 -12.83 -0.16
N TRP A 294 8.35 -12.67 1.00
CA TRP A 294 8.80 -11.38 1.50
C TRP A 294 10.05 -10.81 0.84
N TYR A 295 10.89 -11.65 0.23
CA TYR A 295 12.21 -11.23 -0.24
C TYR A 295 12.18 -10.19 -1.38
N PRO A 296 11.34 -10.32 -2.43
CA PRO A 296 11.18 -9.28 -3.44
C PRO A 296 10.72 -7.94 -2.85
N TYR A 297 9.80 -7.99 -1.89
CA TYR A 297 9.34 -6.81 -1.18
C TYR A 297 10.47 -6.15 -0.37
N PHE A 298 11.17 -6.94 0.44
CA PHE A 298 12.29 -6.48 1.27
C PHE A 298 13.41 -5.84 0.43
N SER A 299 13.74 -6.46 -0.70
CA SER A 299 14.77 -5.97 -1.62
C SER A 299 14.43 -4.58 -2.19
N ARG A 300 13.16 -4.35 -2.54
CA ARG A 300 12.69 -3.01 -2.96
C ARG A 300 12.83 -1.98 -1.84
N ARG A 301 12.45 -2.34 -0.60
CA ARG A 301 12.57 -1.46 0.58
C ARG A 301 14.01 -1.10 0.92
N LEU A 302 14.94 -2.04 0.73
CA LEU A 302 16.38 -1.76 0.86
C LEU A 302 16.88 -0.79 -0.21
N ALA A 303 16.46 -0.97 -1.46
CA ALA A 303 16.86 -0.12 -2.57
C ALA A 303 16.37 1.33 -2.45
N GLU A 304 15.30 1.57 -1.69
CA GLU A 304 14.72 2.90 -1.45
C GLU A 304 15.51 3.76 -0.46
N ARG A 305 16.39 3.17 0.37
CA ARG A 305 17.22 3.93 1.32
C ARG A 305 18.69 3.47 1.31
N PRO A 306 19.61 4.24 0.70
CA PRO A 306 21.04 3.94 0.69
C PRO A 306 21.68 3.77 2.09
N ALA A 307 21.08 4.38 3.13
CA ALA A 307 21.53 4.17 4.52
C ALA A 307 21.34 2.72 4.99
N ASN A 308 20.29 2.02 4.51
CA ASN A 308 20.07 0.61 4.81
C ASN A 308 21.04 -0.31 4.03
N THR A 309 21.58 0.16 2.91
CA THR A 309 22.47 -0.62 2.03
C THR A 309 23.91 -0.61 2.54
N LEU A 310 24.32 0.45 3.24
CA LEU A 310 25.59 0.49 3.98
C LEU A 310 25.67 -0.64 5.03
N PHE A 311 24.54 -1.02 5.60
CA PHE A 311 24.45 -2.09 6.60
C PHE A 311 24.70 -3.48 5.97
N ILE A 312 24.17 -3.71 4.76
CA ILE A 312 24.42 -4.93 3.97
C ILE A 312 25.89 -5.03 3.58
N LEU A 313 26.46 -3.94 3.04
CA LEU A 313 27.89 -3.88 2.69
C LEU A 313 28.77 -4.18 3.91
N LYS A 314 28.52 -3.55 5.06
CA LYS A 314 29.25 -3.83 6.30
C LYS A 314 29.14 -5.28 6.78
N SER A 315 28.02 -5.97 6.50
CA SER A 315 27.85 -7.38 6.84
C SER A 315 28.57 -8.33 5.88
N MET A 316 28.73 -7.95 4.60
CA MET A 316 29.49 -8.73 3.61
C MET A 316 31.00 -8.65 3.81
N PHE A 317 31.52 -7.54 4.38
CA PHE A 317 32.94 -7.37 4.74
C PHE A 317 33.27 -7.81 6.17
N ARG A 318 32.30 -8.37 6.91
CA ARG A 318 32.50 -9.06 8.20
C ARG A 318 32.34 -10.57 8.05
N GLY A 319 32.87 -11.12 6.95
CA GLY A 319 33.21 -12.54 6.82
C GLY A 319 34.50 -12.84 7.55
#